data_AF-A0A368CF45-F1
#
_entry.id   AF-A0A368CF45-F1
#
_cell.length_a   1.000
_cell.length_b   1.000
_cell.length_c   1.000
_cell.angle_alpha   90.00
_cell.angle_beta   90.00
_cell.angle_gamma   90.00
#
_symmetry.space_group_name_H-M   'P 1'
#
loop_
_entity.id
_entity.type
_entity.pdbx_description
1 polymer ?
#
loop_
_entity_poly.entity_id
_entity_poly.type
_entity_poly.pdbx_seq_one_letter_code
_entity_poly.pdbx_strand_id
1 'polypeptide(L)'
;MHKLLCLIMALTSALSVCAETAANSRNLILIIGDGLDDQHVTMGRNYLVGMSGKLTLDAMPYRASVQVETISEQGQPLYVADSANTATSLATGGITQIGRIATDIEDNDLTTIAERLLDNGFRVGLVTTSSLTDATPASFLAHVSSRSCEGPEEVLGSTYYG
;
A
#
# COMPACT_ATOMS: atom_id res chain seq x y z
N MET A 1 -51.89 -26.81 7.25
CA MET A 1 -50.80 -27.15 6.31
C MET A 1 -50.55 -26.12 5.20
N HIS A 2 -51.53 -25.31 4.79
CA HIS A 2 -51.34 -24.27 3.75
C HIS A 2 -50.57 -23.01 4.21
N LYS A 3 -50.59 -22.68 5.52
CA LYS A 3 -49.84 -21.52 6.07
C LYS A 3 -48.34 -21.78 6.28
N LEU A 4 -47.91 -23.05 6.31
CA LEU A 4 -46.50 -23.42 6.54
C LEU A 4 -45.71 -23.46 5.22
N LEU A 5 -46.39 -23.65 4.09
CA LEU A 5 -45.77 -23.69 2.76
C LEU A 5 -45.40 -22.29 2.22
N CYS A 6 -46.17 -21.25 2.59
CA CYS A 6 -45.85 -19.86 2.24
C CYS A 6 -44.65 -19.30 3.00
N LEU A 7 -44.38 -19.78 4.23
CA LEU A 7 -43.28 -19.27 5.04
C LEU A 7 -41.91 -19.79 4.56
N ILE A 8 -41.88 -20.98 3.94
CA ILE A 8 -40.65 -21.53 3.35
C ILE A 8 -40.35 -20.88 1.98
N MET A 9 -41.38 -20.48 1.22
CA MET A 9 -41.22 -19.86 -0.10
C MET A 9 -40.79 -18.37 -0.04
N ALA A 10 -41.00 -17.70 1.10
CA ALA A 10 -40.54 -16.32 1.32
C ALA A 10 -39.09 -16.23 1.83
N LEU A 11 -38.50 -17.33 2.28
CA LEU A 11 -37.15 -17.35 2.87
C LEU A 11 -36.04 -17.70 1.86
N THR A 12 -36.39 -18.23 0.68
CA THR A 12 -35.42 -18.58 -0.37
C THR A 12 -35.10 -17.43 -1.34
N SER A 13 -35.90 -16.37 -1.36
CA SER A 13 -35.69 -15.21 -2.26
C SER A 13 -34.79 -14.11 -1.70
N ALA A 14 -34.22 -14.28 -0.50
CA ALA A 14 -33.33 -13.29 0.14
C ALA A 14 -31.83 -13.56 -0.07
N LEU A 15 -31.46 -14.55 -0.90
CA LEU A 15 -30.06 -14.92 -1.18
C LEU A 15 -29.49 -14.34 -2.47
N SER A 16 -30.17 -13.37 -3.10
CA SER A 16 -29.67 -12.70 -4.29
C SER A 16 -29.68 -11.20 -4.05
N VAL A 17 -28.59 -10.52 -4.43
CA VAL A 17 -28.15 -9.16 -4.07
C VAL A 17 -27.38 -9.17 -2.74
N CYS A 18 -26.05 -9.18 -2.74
CA CYS A 18 -25.23 -8.09 -3.25
C CYS A 18 -23.89 -8.61 -3.81
N ALA A 19 -23.88 -9.02 -5.08
CA ALA A 19 -22.68 -8.85 -5.90
C ALA A 19 -22.81 -7.45 -6.51
N GLU A 20 -22.54 -6.43 -5.71
CA GLU A 20 -22.53 -5.06 -6.20
C GLU A 20 -21.38 -4.98 -7.19
N THR A 21 -21.75 -4.75 -8.44
CA THR A 21 -20.91 -4.47 -9.58
C THR A 21 -19.67 -3.68 -9.16
N ALA A 22 -18.52 -4.35 -9.13
CA ALA A 22 -17.27 -3.67 -9.39
C ALA A 22 -17.40 -3.13 -10.82
N ALA A 23 -17.89 -1.90 -10.91
CA ALA A 23 -17.89 -1.12 -12.13
C ALA A 23 -16.49 -1.28 -12.75
N ASN A 24 -16.45 -1.41 -14.07
CA ASN A 24 -15.27 -1.59 -14.90
C ASN A 24 -14.35 -0.36 -14.79
N SER A 25 -13.80 -0.09 -13.60
CA SER A 25 -12.95 1.05 -13.32
C SER A 25 -11.54 0.66 -13.73
N ARG A 26 -11.12 1.19 -14.87
CA ARG A 26 -9.77 1.00 -15.43
C ARG A 26 -8.67 1.80 -14.71
N ASN A 27 -8.98 2.34 -13.52
CA ASN A 27 -8.10 3.26 -12.80
C ASN A 27 -7.98 2.82 -11.34
N LEU A 28 -6.75 2.90 -10.82
CA LEU A 28 -6.43 2.68 -9.42
C LEU A 28 -5.74 3.92 -8.88
N ILE A 29 -6.21 4.44 -7.74
CA ILE A 29 -5.59 5.53 -7.00
C ILE A 29 -5.18 4.97 -5.65
N LEU A 30 -3.88 4.88 -5.42
CA LEU A 30 -3.30 4.49 -4.15
C LEU A 30 -2.83 5.75 -3.41
N ILE A 31 -3.30 5.94 -2.19
CA ILE A 31 -2.88 7.03 -1.32
C ILE A 31 -2.11 6.40 -0.16
N ILE A 32 -0.84 6.78 -0.03
CA ILE A 32 0.04 6.30 1.04
C ILE A 32 0.28 7.46 2.00
N GLY A 33 -0.10 7.26 3.27
CA GLY A 33 0.36 8.12 4.36
C GLY A 33 1.59 7.51 5.00
N ASP A 34 2.76 8.07 4.76
CA ASP A 34 3.99 7.60 5.41
C ASP A 34 3.88 7.81 6.93
N GLY A 35 4.11 6.74 7.70
CA GLY A 35 3.91 6.71 9.15
C GLY A 35 2.45 6.85 9.62
N LEU A 36 1.45 6.76 8.72
CA LEU A 36 0.04 6.99 9.05
C LEU A 36 -0.62 5.76 9.70
N ASP A 37 -0.53 5.69 11.02
CA ASP A 37 -1.25 4.70 11.84
C ASP A 37 -2.62 5.22 12.34
N ASP A 38 -3.45 4.34 12.89
CA ASP A 38 -4.77 4.63 13.45
C ASP A 38 -4.75 5.75 14.52
N GLN A 39 -3.64 5.85 15.25
CA GLN A 39 -3.38 6.93 16.21
C GLN A 39 -3.29 8.29 15.53
N HIS A 40 -2.56 8.37 14.40
CA HIS A 40 -2.42 9.59 13.62
C HIS A 40 -3.75 10.00 12.98
N VAL A 41 -4.52 9.04 12.47
CA VAL A 41 -5.87 9.29 11.96
C VAL A 41 -6.78 9.86 13.06
N THR A 42 -6.71 9.31 14.27
CA THR A 42 -7.51 9.79 15.41
C THR A 42 -7.10 11.18 15.87
N MET A 43 -5.79 11.45 15.94
CA MET A 43 -5.27 12.78 16.23
C MET A 43 -5.75 13.82 15.20
N GLY A 44 -5.64 13.50 13.90
CA GLY A 44 -6.11 14.36 12.82
C GLY A 44 -7.62 14.61 12.87
N ARG A 45 -8.42 13.57 13.16
CA ARG A 45 -9.88 13.70 13.33
C ARG A 45 -10.23 14.65 14.46
N ASN A 46 -9.64 14.43 15.64
CA ASN A 46 -9.90 15.26 16.81
C ASN A 46 -9.55 16.74 16.55
N TYR A 47 -8.46 16.99 15.83
CA TYR A 47 -8.03 18.34 15.49
C TYR A 47 -8.94 19.02 14.45
N LEU A 48 -9.30 18.33 13.36
CA LEU A 48 -10.00 18.94 12.23
C LEU A 48 -11.52 19.02 12.43
N VAL A 49 -12.12 17.99 13.04
CA VAL A 49 -13.58 17.81 13.08
C VAL A 49 -14.11 17.51 14.48
N GLY A 50 -13.24 17.49 15.50
CA GLY A 50 -13.60 17.17 16.89
C GLY A 50 -13.81 15.68 17.14
N MET A 51 -14.01 15.30 18.41
CA MET A 51 -14.00 13.88 18.83
C MET A 51 -15.06 13.01 18.14
N SER A 52 -16.22 13.60 17.83
CA SER A 52 -17.36 12.90 17.22
C SER A 52 -17.50 13.19 15.72
N GLY A 53 -16.58 13.97 15.15
CA GLY A 53 -16.55 14.27 13.73
C GLY A 53 -16.10 13.07 12.89
N LYS A 54 -16.21 13.18 11.58
CA LYS A 54 -15.75 12.15 10.63
C LYS A 54 -14.86 12.77 9.56
N LEU A 55 -13.76 12.10 9.24
CA LEU A 55 -12.92 12.41 8.09
C LEU A 55 -13.49 11.76 6.82
N THR A 56 -13.06 12.21 5.64
CA THR A 56 -13.40 11.54 4.37
C THR A 56 -12.94 10.08 4.36
N LEU A 57 -11.79 9.79 4.98
CA LEU A 57 -11.28 8.42 5.15
C LEU A 57 -12.28 7.52 5.89
N ASP A 58 -13.04 8.07 6.85
CA ASP A 58 -14.02 7.32 7.64
C ASP A 58 -15.28 6.95 6.84
N ALA A 59 -15.46 7.53 5.64
CA ALA A 59 -16.55 7.20 4.73
C ALA A 59 -16.19 6.06 3.76
N MET A 60 -14.95 5.56 3.76
CA MET A 60 -14.58 4.42 2.93
C MET A 60 -15.31 3.14 3.43
N PRO A 61 -15.91 2.35 2.52
CA PRO A 61 -16.80 1.25 2.90
C PRO A 61 -16.07 0.04 3.50
N TYR A 62 -14.77 -0.09 3.26
CA TYR A 62 -13.94 -1.20 3.71
C TYR A 62 -12.76 -0.69 4.52
N ARG A 63 -12.48 -1.38 5.63
CA ARG A 63 -11.30 -1.18 6.46
C ARG A 63 -10.69 -2.53 6.77
N ALA A 64 -9.38 -2.61 6.69
CA ALA A 64 -8.61 -3.79 7.04
C ALA A 64 -7.41 -3.39 7.88
N SER A 65 -6.92 -4.34 8.68
CA SER A 65 -5.62 -4.25 9.33
C SER A 65 -4.67 -5.18 8.59
N VAL A 66 -3.47 -4.69 8.29
CA VAL A 66 -2.44 -5.45 7.58
C VAL A 66 -1.21 -5.58 8.49
N GLN A 67 -0.47 -6.66 8.34
CA GLN A 67 0.81 -6.83 9.00
C GLN A 67 1.91 -6.27 8.11
N VAL A 68 2.84 -5.56 8.73
CA VAL A 68 4.06 -5.10 8.06
C VAL A 68 5.16 -6.11 8.36
N GLU A 69 5.56 -6.87 7.34
CA GLU A 69 6.60 -7.87 7.46
C GLU A 69 7.94 -7.31 6.95
N THR A 70 9.01 -7.55 7.70
CA THR A 70 10.37 -7.12 7.37
C THR A 70 11.33 -8.24 7.72
N ILE A 71 12.38 -8.41 6.93
CA ILE A 71 13.40 -9.42 7.17
C ILE A 71 14.78 -8.78 7.26
N SER A 72 15.70 -9.43 7.98
CA SER A 72 17.11 -9.06 7.99
C SER A 72 17.81 -9.56 6.72
N GLU A 73 19.08 -9.18 6.55
CA GLU A 73 19.97 -9.74 5.52
C GLU A 73 20.02 -11.29 5.54
N GLN A 74 19.83 -11.90 6.71
CA GLN A 74 19.81 -13.34 6.92
C GLN A 74 18.40 -13.96 6.83
N GLY A 75 17.42 -13.19 6.36
CA GLY A 75 16.02 -13.63 6.22
C GLY A 75 15.28 -13.79 7.55
N GLN A 76 15.81 -13.27 8.67
CA GLN A 76 15.15 -13.38 9.97
C GLN A 76 14.13 -12.25 10.15
N PRO A 77 12.98 -12.49 10.80
CA PRO A 77 11.99 -11.44 11.03
C PRO A 77 12.56 -10.25 11.82
N LEU A 78 12.30 -9.06 11.32
CA LEU A 78 12.49 -7.79 12.02
C LEU A 78 11.12 -7.15 12.25
N TYR A 79 10.91 -6.58 13.42
CA TYR A 79 9.59 -6.06 13.83
C TYR A 79 9.39 -4.57 13.54
N VAL A 80 10.45 -3.89 13.08
CA VAL A 80 10.41 -2.47 12.74
C VAL A 80 10.87 -2.33 11.30
N ALA A 81 9.99 -1.76 10.49
CA ALA A 81 10.20 -1.52 9.08
C ALA A 81 10.57 -0.05 8.82
N ASP A 82 11.04 0.24 7.61
CA ASP A 82 11.23 1.59 7.09
C ASP A 82 10.35 1.84 5.85
N SER A 83 10.33 3.07 5.35
CA SER A 83 9.53 3.41 4.17
C SER A 83 9.94 2.60 2.93
N ALA A 84 11.22 2.22 2.79
CA ALA A 84 11.72 1.51 1.61
C ALA A 84 11.18 0.08 1.52
N ASN A 85 11.38 -0.74 2.55
CA ASN A 85 10.98 -2.14 2.48
C ASN A 85 9.45 -2.30 2.50
N THR A 86 8.73 -1.39 3.17
CA THR A 86 7.26 -1.36 3.17
C THR A 86 6.70 -0.93 1.82
N ALA A 87 7.23 0.12 1.20
CA ALA A 87 6.82 0.54 -0.14
C ALA A 87 7.17 -0.51 -1.19
N THR A 88 8.32 -1.18 -1.07
CA THR A 88 8.69 -2.32 -1.92
C THR A 88 7.69 -3.46 -1.78
N SER A 89 7.26 -3.80 -0.57
CA SER A 89 6.24 -4.83 -0.35
C SER A 89 4.90 -4.45 -0.99
N LEU A 90 4.49 -3.19 -0.89
CA LEU A 90 3.28 -2.68 -1.56
C LEU A 90 3.38 -2.68 -3.08
N ALA A 91 4.54 -2.30 -3.61
CA ALA A 91 4.77 -2.16 -5.05
C ALA A 91 4.94 -3.51 -5.74
N THR A 92 5.58 -4.49 -5.10
CA THR A 92 6.03 -5.73 -5.73
C THR A 92 5.31 -6.98 -5.22
N GLY A 93 4.74 -6.91 -4.01
CA GLY A 93 4.25 -8.07 -3.26
C GLY A 93 5.36 -8.91 -2.59
N GLY A 94 6.63 -8.54 -2.73
CA GLY A 94 7.77 -9.22 -2.11
C GLY A 94 8.18 -8.58 -0.79
N ILE A 95 8.40 -9.40 0.24
CA ILE A 95 8.97 -8.97 1.52
C ILE A 95 10.49 -8.85 1.36
N THR A 96 11.05 -7.74 1.83
CA THR A 96 12.49 -7.46 1.73
C THR A 96 13.02 -6.82 3.01
N GLN A 97 14.33 -6.54 3.02
CA GLN A 97 15.01 -5.92 4.13
C GLN A 97 14.95 -4.39 4.09
N ILE A 98 15.20 -3.78 5.25
CA ILE A 98 15.23 -2.32 5.46
C ILE A 98 16.11 -1.65 4.39
N GLY A 99 15.62 -0.55 3.83
CA GLY A 99 16.36 0.26 2.87
C GLY A 99 16.37 -0.24 1.43
N ARG A 100 15.77 -1.40 1.11
CA ARG A 100 15.71 -1.90 -0.28
C ARG A 100 14.57 -1.26 -1.07
N ILE A 101 14.88 -0.85 -2.30
CA ILE A 101 13.93 -0.23 -3.24
C ILE A 101 13.73 -1.23 -4.38
N ALA A 102 12.56 -1.89 -4.40
CA ALA A 102 12.16 -2.88 -5.39
C ALA A 102 13.20 -4.00 -5.67
N THR A 103 14.01 -4.35 -4.68
CA THR A 103 14.93 -5.50 -4.74
C THR A 103 14.69 -6.46 -3.57
N ASP A 104 15.01 -7.73 -3.78
CA ASP A 104 15.03 -8.71 -2.71
C ASP A 104 16.31 -8.60 -1.84
N ILE A 105 16.48 -9.50 -0.87
CA ILE A 105 17.64 -9.47 0.02
C ILE A 105 18.96 -9.77 -0.70
N GLU A 106 18.92 -10.44 -1.86
CA GLU A 106 20.05 -10.81 -2.71
C GLU A 106 20.34 -9.76 -3.80
N ASP A 107 19.67 -8.61 -3.76
CA ASP A 107 19.75 -7.55 -4.77
C ASP A 107 19.21 -7.93 -6.15
N ASN A 108 18.31 -8.92 -6.24
CA ASN A 108 17.57 -9.17 -7.48
C ASN A 108 16.38 -8.21 -7.60
N ASP A 109 16.16 -7.69 -8.81
CA ASP A 109 15.04 -6.80 -9.11
C ASP A 109 13.69 -7.52 -8.98
N LEU A 110 12.76 -6.91 -8.25
CA LEU A 110 11.39 -7.37 -8.06
C LEU A 110 10.44 -6.53 -8.90
N THR A 111 9.79 -7.13 -9.90
CA THR A 111 8.87 -6.39 -10.79
C THR A 111 7.74 -5.72 -10.02
N THR A 112 7.62 -4.42 -10.17
CA THR A 112 6.62 -3.57 -9.52
C THR A 112 5.27 -3.62 -10.25
N ILE A 113 4.21 -3.22 -9.54
CA ILE A 113 2.89 -3.04 -10.11
C ILE A 113 2.86 -1.94 -11.17
N ALA A 114 3.68 -0.90 -11.02
CA ALA A 114 3.76 0.17 -12.00
C ALA A 114 4.34 -0.32 -13.33
N GLU A 115 5.42 -1.11 -13.29
CA GLU A 115 6.00 -1.73 -14.48
C GLU A 115 4.99 -2.65 -15.16
N ARG A 116 4.32 -3.53 -14.39
CA ARG A 116 3.25 -4.39 -14.90
C ARG A 116 2.15 -3.58 -15.57
N LEU A 117 1.77 -2.44 -15.02
CA LEU A 117 0.75 -1.56 -15.59
C LEU A 117 1.24 -0.91 -16.89
N LEU A 118 2.48 -0.40 -16.92
CA LEU A 118 3.09 0.17 -18.12
C LEU A 118 3.18 -0.85 -19.25
N ASP A 119 3.60 -2.08 -18.96
CA ASP A 119 3.67 -3.19 -19.92
C ASP A 119 2.29 -3.56 -20.49
N ASN A 120 1.23 -3.36 -19.71
CA ASN A 120 -0.15 -3.59 -20.13
C ASN A 120 -0.81 -2.35 -20.76
N GLY A 121 -0.03 -1.31 -21.08
CA GLY A 121 -0.51 -0.10 -21.77
C GLY A 121 -1.29 0.87 -20.90
N PHE A 122 -1.23 0.72 -19.57
CA PHE A 122 -1.78 1.71 -18.64
C PHE A 122 -0.80 2.89 -18.49
N ARG A 123 -1.33 4.01 -17.99
CA ARG A 123 -0.52 5.16 -17.58
C ARG A 123 -0.29 5.11 -16.08
N VAL A 124 0.93 5.38 -15.67
CA VAL A 124 1.32 5.49 -14.25
C VAL A 124 1.72 6.92 -13.96
N GLY A 125 1.32 7.40 -12.78
CA GLY A 125 1.75 8.70 -12.25
C GLY A 125 2.05 8.59 -10.77
N LEU A 126 3.17 9.18 -10.34
CA LEU A 126 3.54 9.32 -8.94
C LEU A 126 3.35 10.77 -8.51
N VAL A 127 2.74 10.98 -7.35
CA VAL A 127 2.56 12.29 -6.73
C VAL A 127 2.98 12.16 -5.28
N THR A 128 3.92 12.99 -4.84
CA THR A 128 4.44 12.97 -3.48
C THR A 128 4.64 14.39 -2.96
N THR A 129 4.63 14.54 -1.63
CA THR A 129 5.07 15.76 -0.95
C THR A 129 6.55 15.70 -0.55
N SER A 130 7.18 14.51 -0.58
CA SER A 130 8.62 14.32 -0.36
C SER A 130 9.41 14.48 -1.65
N SER A 131 10.73 14.21 -1.61
CA SER A 131 11.52 14.06 -2.82
C SER A 131 10.95 12.93 -3.68
N LEU A 132 11.00 13.08 -5.01
CA LEU A 132 10.55 12.03 -5.94
C LEU A 132 11.42 10.76 -5.83
N THR A 133 12.67 10.93 -5.41
CA THR A 133 13.67 9.86 -5.24
C THR A 133 13.68 9.27 -3.83
N ASP A 134 12.89 9.82 -2.89
CA ASP A 134 12.72 9.20 -1.58
C ASP A 134 12.04 7.83 -1.73
N ALA A 135 12.17 7.00 -0.70
CA ALA A 135 11.87 5.58 -0.74
C ALA A 135 10.47 5.25 -1.25
N THR A 136 9.44 5.91 -0.71
CA THR A 136 8.03 5.59 -1.01
C THR A 136 7.69 5.72 -2.49
N PRO A 137 7.96 6.86 -3.18
CA PRO A 137 7.77 6.94 -4.63
C PRO A 137 8.78 6.09 -5.41
N ALA A 138 10.05 6.04 -5.00
CA ALA A 138 11.09 5.32 -5.73
C ALA A 138 10.80 3.81 -5.85
N SER A 139 10.27 3.17 -4.81
CA SER A 139 9.95 1.72 -4.80
C SER A 139 8.92 1.29 -5.84
N PHE A 140 8.22 2.23 -6.49
CA PHE A 140 7.32 1.91 -7.60
C PHE A 140 7.99 1.96 -8.97
N LEU A 141 9.13 2.62 -9.16
CA LEU A 141 9.70 2.86 -10.51
C LEU A 141 11.23 2.69 -10.61
N ALA A 142 11.91 2.39 -9.51
CA ALA A 142 13.35 2.19 -9.46
C ALA A 142 13.70 0.90 -8.73
N HIS A 143 14.89 0.38 -9.01
CA HIS A 143 15.48 -0.77 -8.33
C HIS A 143 16.86 -0.37 -7.82
N VAL A 144 17.02 -0.24 -6.51
CA VAL A 144 18.32 0.07 -5.89
C VAL A 144 18.49 -0.67 -4.58
N SER A 145 19.73 -1.08 -4.34
CA SER A 145 20.18 -1.80 -3.16
C SER A 145 20.11 -0.95 -1.87
N SER A 146 20.09 0.37 -1.97
CA SER A 146 19.96 1.26 -0.81
C SER A 146 19.11 2.47 -1.15
N ARG A 147 18.15 2.80 -0.28
CA ARG A 147 17.31 4.00 -0.38
C ARG A 147 18.11 5.31 -0.32
N SER A 148 19.33 5.28 0.20
CA SER A 148 20.22 6.46 0.21
C SER A 148 20.74 6.81 -1.19
N CYS A 149 20.61 5.90 -2.16
CA CYS A 149 21.08 6.08 -3.53
C CYS A 149 20.07 6.89 -4.36
N GLU A 150 19.74 8.11 -3.91
CA GLU A 150 18.79 8.99 -4.59
C GLU A 150 19.36 9.61 -5.88
N GLY A 151 20.68 9.76 -5.96
CA GLY A 151 21.37 10.37 -7.10
C GLY A 151 22.71 9.72 -7.43
N PRO A 152 23.35 10.17 -8.54
CA PRO A 152 24.63 9.61 -8.99
C PRO A 152 25.77 9.77 -7.98
N GLU A 153 25.78 10.84 -7.19
CA GLU A 153 26.85 11.07 -6.20
C GLU A 153 26.77 10.05 -5.06
N GLU A 154 25.57 9.78 -4.55
CA GLU A 154 25.31 8.83 -3.47
C GLU A 154 25.54 7.39 -3.95
N VAL A 155 25.17 7.08 -5.19
CA VAL A 155 25.46 5.77 -5.82
C VAL A 155 26.96 5.52 -5.94
N LEU A 156 27.77 6.56 -6.19
CA LEU A 156 29.21 6.45 -6.39
C LEU A 156 30.03 6.48 -5.08
N GLY A 157 29.36 6.44 -3.93
CA GLY A 157 30.00 6.32 -2.61
C GLY A 157 30.36 7.66 -1.96
N SER A 158 29.62 8.74 -2.25
CA SER A 158 29.70 9.95 -1.44
C SER A 158 29.11 9.70 -0.04
N THR A 159 29.67 10.35 0.98
CA THR A 159 29.10 10.31 2.33
C THR A 159 27.85 11.18 2.37
N TYR A 160 26.69 10.53 2.53
CA TYR A 160 25.42 11.19 2.81
C TYR A 160 25.58 12.06 4.08
N TYR A 161 25.49 13.38 3.94
CA TYR A 161 25.38 14.31 5.08
C TYR A 161 23.90 14.53 5.36
N GLY A 162 23.35 13.75 6.28
CA GLY A 162 21.98 13.87 6.77
C GLY A 162 21.84 13.25 8.15
#